data_AF-A0A4R3A9C0-F1
#
_entry.id   AF-A0A4R3A9C0-F1
#
_cell.length_a   1.000
_cell.length_b   1.000
_cell.length_c   1.000
_cell.angle_alpha   90.00
_cell.angle_beta   90.00
_cell.angle_gamma   90.00
#
_symmetry.space_group_name_H-M   'P 1'
#
loop_
_entity.id
_entity.type
_entity.pdbx_description
1 polymer ?
#
loop_
_entity_poly.entity_id
_entity_poly.type
_entity_poly.pdbx_seq_one_letter_code
_entity_poly.pdbx_strand_id
1 'polypeptide(L)' 'MREIPISAAKRIADDYGYDQVVIYARRCHDSPEPHGEHLTTYGRTREHCGVAARMADALKKFMGWKA' A
#
# COMPACT_ATOMS: atom_id res chain seq x y z
N MET A 1 2.70 11.45 9.86
CA MET A 1 3.30 10.09 9.78
C MET A 1 4.34 10.10 8.67
N ARG A 2 5.25 9.11 8.64
CA ARG A 2 6.13 8.93 7.48
C ARG A 2 5.48 7.95 6.52
N GLU A 3 5.50 8.28 5.24
CA GLU A 3 5.07 7.36 4.19
C GLU A 3 5.92 6.09 4.24
N ILE A 4 5.31 4.95 3.93
CA ILE A 4 6.03 3.68 3.79
C ILE A 4 6.69 3.70 2.40
N PRO A 5 8.04 3.79 2.29
CA PRO A 5 8.68 3.84 1.00
C PRO A 5 8.54 2.50 0.27
N ILE A 6 8.59 2.53 -1.07
CA ILE A 6 8.55 1.31 -1.89
C ILE A 6 9.68 0.32 -1.54
N SER A 7 10.82 0.80 -1.03
CA SER A 7 11.92 -0.06 -0.58
C SER A 7 11.56 -0.93 0.64
N ALA A 8 10.66 -0.46 1.52
CA ALA A 8 10.13 -1.26 2.61
C ALA A 8 9.16 -2.34 2.11
N ALA A 9 8.31 -1.99 1.14
CA ALA A 9 7.42 -2.95 0.48
C ALA A 9 8.21 -4.03 -0.28
N LYS A 10 9.26 -3.63 -1.00
CA LYS A 10 10.18 -4.56 -1.66
C LYS A 10 10.82 -5.54 -0.66
N ARG A 11 11.30 -5.04 0.48
CA ARG A 11 11.92 -5.89 1.50
C ARG A 11 10.95 -6.96 2.00
N ILE A 12 9.71 -6.60 2.31
CA ILE A 12 8.68 -7.56 2.71
C ILE A 12 8.42 -8.59 1.60
N ALA A 13 8.36 -8.15 0.35
CA ALA A 13 8.20 -9.07 -0.78
C ALA A 13 9.36 -10.07 -0.86
N ASP A 14 10.61 -9.59 -0.74
CA ASP A 14 11.81 -10.43 -0.79
C ASP A 14 11.90 -11.40 0.41
N ASP A 15 11.69 -10.90 1.64
CA ASP A 15 11.85 -11.65 2.89
C ASP A 15 10.86 -12.83 3.00
N TYR A 16 9.67 -12.68 2.41
CA TYR A 16 8.60 -13.67 2.48
C TYR A 16 8.31 -14.38 1.15
N GLY A 17 9.10 -14.10 0.10
CA GLY A 17 8.99 -14.80 -1.19
C GLY A 17 7.77 -14.42 -2.04
N TYR A 18 7.27 -13.20 -1.92
CA TYR A 18 6.16 -12.69 -2.73
C TYR A 18 6.65 -11.90 -3.94
N ASP A 19 5.94 -12.03 -5.06
CA ASP A 19 6.22 -11.24 -6.27
C ASP A 19 5.47 -9.89 -6.32
N GLN A 20 4.49 -9.71 -5.42
CA GLN A 20 3.67 -8.51 -5.26
C GLN A 20 3.25 -8.36 -3.80
N VAL A 21 3.23 -7.12 -3.31
CA VAL A 21 2.65 -6.78 -2.00
C VAL A 21 1.85 -5.48 -2.07
N VAL A 22 0.80 -5.40 -1.25
CA VAL A 22 -0.03 -4.22 -1.04
C VAL A 22 -0.09 -3.97 0.47
N ILE A 23 0.42 -2.84 0.93
CA ILE A 23 0.54 -2.50 2.34
C ILE A 23 -0.39 -1.33 2.62
N TYR A 24 -1.46 -1.59 3.36
CA TYR A 24 -2.32 -0.58 3.94
C TYR A 24 -1.96 -0.37 5.41
N ALA A 25 -1.76 0.88 5.80
CA ALA A 25 -1.48 1.26 7.18
C ALA A 25 -2.41 2.38 7.62
N ARG A 26 -2.96 2.24 8.82
CA ARG A 26 -3.81 3.23 9.48
C ARG A 26 -3.35 3.43 10.90
N ARG A 27 -3.33 4.68 11.37
CA ARG A 27 -3.19 4.99 12.79
C ARG A 27 -4.59 4.99 13.41
N CYS A 28 -4.81 4.37 14.57
CA CYS A 28 -6.16 4.18 15.13
C CYS A 28 -6.34 4.70 16.57
N HIS A 29 -5.32 5.32 17.18
CA HIS A 29 -5.32 5.62 18.63
C HIS A 29 -5.42 7.11 18.99
N ASP A 30 -5.46 8.02 18.01
CA ASP A 30 -5.57 9.47 18.29
C ASP A 30 -7.06 9.91 18.19
N SER A 31 -7.41 11.15 18.54
CA SER A 31 -8.74 11.76 18.31
C SER A 31 -8.52 13.22 17.89
N PRO A 32 -9.27 13.79 16.91
CA PRO A 32 -10.37 13.23 16.13
C PRO A 32 -9.93 12.62 14.78
N GLU A 33 -10.81 11.81 14.17
CA GLU A 33 -10.60 11.22 12.84
C GLU A 33 -10.52 12.29 11.72
N PRO A 34 -9.80 12.03 10.62
CA PRO A 34 -9.02 10.83 10.32
C PRO A 34 -7.55 10.92 10.79
N HIS A 35 -7.05 9.85 11.40
CA HIS A 35 -5.68 9.73 11.93
C HIS A 35 -4.61 9.50 10.86
N GLY A 36 -5.00 9.67 9.61
CA GLY A 36 -4.22 9.44 8.40
C GLY A 36 -4.08 7.96 8.08
N GLU A 37 -4.09 7.70 6.78
CA GLU A 37 -4.01 6.38 6.19
C GLU A 37 -2.97 6.40 5.08
N HIS A 38 -2.34 5.26 4.81
CA HIS A 38 -1.27 5.15 3.83
C HIS A 38 -1.39 3.84 3.06
N LEU A 39 -1.12 3.88 1.76
CA LEU A 39 -1.11 2.71 0.89
C LEU A 39 0.18 2.70 0.07
N THR A 40 0.97 1.64 0.20
CA THR A 40 2.14 1.37 -0.66
C THR A 40 1.94 0.07 -1.40
N THR A 41 2.26 0.07 -2.69
CA THR A 41 2.26 -1.15 -3.50
C THR A 41 3.63 -1.41 -4.10
N TYR A 42 3.94 -2.68 -4.30
CA TYR A 42 5.16 -3.14 -4.94
C TYR A 42 4.85 -4.33 -5.85
N GLY A 43 5.54 -4.39 -6.98
CA GLY A 43 5.58 -5.55 -7.86
C GLY A 43 7.01 -5.80 -8.34
N ARG A 44 7.36 -7.07 -8.50
CA ARG A 44 8.71 -7.49 -8.93
C ARG A 44 9.01 -7.18 -10.40
N THR A 45 8.01 -7.33 -11.26
CA THR A 45 8.09 -7.05 -12.71
C THR A 45 7.15 -5.93 -13.10
N ARG A 46 7.23 -5.44 -14.35
CA ARG A 46 6.32 -4.42 -14.87
C ARG A 46 4.87 -4.89 -14.83
N GLU A 47 4.62 -6.15 -15.15
CA GLU A 47 3.32 -6.78 -15.12
C GLU A 47 2.78 -6.84 -13.69
N HIS A 48 3.62 -7.23 -12.73
CA HIS A 48 3.25 -7.25 -11.30
C HIS A 48 2.95 -5.85 -10.77
N CYS A 49 3.73 -4.84 -11.16
CA CYS A 49 3.45 -3.44 -10.83
C CYS A 49 2.10 -2.99 -11.39
N GLY A 50 1.77 -3.40 -12.64
CA GLY A 50 0.48 -3.08 -13.25
C GLY A 50 -0.72 -3.72 -12.54
N VAL A 51 -0.58 -4.94 -12.02
CA VAL A 51 -1.60 -5.56 -11.16
C VAL A 51 -1.67 -4.82 -9.80
N ALA A 52 -0.53 -4.50 -9.19
CA ALA A 52 -0.47 -3.87 -7.88
C ALA A 52 -1.10 -2.47 -7.89
N ALA A 53 -0.90 -1.70 -8.97
CA ALA A 53 -1.55 -0.42 -9.19
C ALA A 53 -3.08 -0.54 -9.26
N ARG A 54 -3.60 -1.50 -10.05
CA ARG A 54 -5.05 -1.74 -10.15
C ARG A 54 -5.66 -2.16 -8.81
N MET A 55 -4.94 -2.96 -8.03
CA MET A 55 -5.36 -3.31 -6.66
C MET A 55 -5.40 -2.07 -5.76
N ALA A 56 -4.41 -1.17 -5.88
CA ALA A 56 -4.40 0.09 -5.14
C ALA A 56 -5.61 0.96 -5.50
N ASP A 57 -5.93 1.10 -6.78
CA ASP A 57 -7.07 1.89 -7.24
C ASP A 57 -8.41 1.33 -6.75
N ALA A 58 -8.55 0.00 -6.75
CA ALA A 58 -9.72 -0.68 -6.20
C ALA A 58 -9.88 -0.41 -4.69
N LEU A 59 -8.79 -0.48 -3.93
CA LEU A 59 -8.80 -0.17 -2.49
C LEU A 59 -9.10 1.31 -2.23
N LYS A 60 -8.46 2.24 -2.96
CA LYS A 60 -8.74 3.68 -2.84
C LYS A 60 -10.22 3.97 -3.06
N LYS A 61 -10.82 3.39 -4.10
CA LYS A 61 -12.26 3.51 -4.36
C LYS A 61 -13.10 2.98 -3.21
N PHE A 62 -12.78 1.80 -2.68
CA PHE A 62 -13.48 1.20 -1.54
C PHE A 62 -13.39 2.09 -0.28
N MET A 63 -12.23 2.69 -0.04
CA MET A 63 -11.98 3.58 1.10
C MET A 63 -12.53 5.00 0.90
N GLY A 64 -13.10 5.32 -0.27
CA GLY A 64 -13.59 6.66 -0.60
C GLY A 64 -12.48 7.70 -0.82
N TRP A 65 -11.24 7.26 -1.05
CA TRP A 65 -10.14 8.16 -1.39
C TRP A 65 -10.34 8.66 -2.82
N LYS A 66 -10.09 9.95 -3.07
CA LYS A 66 -10.05 10.48 -4.44
C LYS A 66 -8.91 9.77 -5.18
N ALA A 67 -9.26 9.11 -6.29
CA ALA A 67 -8.30 8.46 -7.19
C ALA A 67 -7.46 9.50 -7.93
#